data_AF-A0A828Q4E2-F1
#
_entry.id   AF-A0A828Q4E2-F1
#
_cell.length_a   1.000
_cell.length_b   1.000
_cell.length_c   1.000
_cell.angle_alpha   90.00
_cell.angle_beta   90.00
_cell.angle_gamma   90.00
#
_symmetry.space_group_name_H-M   'P 1'
#
loop_
_entity.id
_entity.type
_entity.pdbx_description
1 polymer ?
#
loop_
_entity_poly.entity_id
_entity_poly.type
_entity_poly.pdbx_seq_one_letter_code
_entity_poly.pdbx_strand_id
1 'polypeptide(L)'
;MNGNTTTDKVAKIGGGAAAIGILSMIFGRNGGSSLAKLGSLAAIGSLAYQAYQKYQQNQTQAAPVSEENFAVTEQNAQASSQVILQAMIAAAASDGAISEQEKQAILGEAGQDPELHQWIEQAMYQPATVQQIAAQVGNNPALAAQVYLAARVVCADLARKEIVFLADLAEALGLDDALVEQLEQQAGF
;
A
#
# COMPACT_ATOMS: atom_id res chain seq x y z
N MET A 1 -20.94 6.03 24.95
CA MET A 1 -20.35 4.72 24.62
C MET A 1 -19.65 4.87 23.29
N ASN A 2 -18.33 5.00 23.33
CA ASN A 2 -17.49 5.39 22.21
C ASN A 2 -17.27 4.16 21.33
N GLY A 3 -17.90 4.14 20.15
CA GLY A 3 -17.66 3.11 19.14
C GLY A 3 -16.31 3.39 18.49
N ASN A 4 -15.29 2.62 18.87
CA ASN A 4 -14.00 2.62 18.20
C ASN A 4 -14.16 1.69 16.98
N THR A 5 -14.41 2.25 15.81
CA THR A 5 -14.70 1.49 14.59
C THR A 5 -13.46 0.76 14.09
N THR A 6 -13.62 -0.34 13.33
CA THR A 6 -12.52 -1.08 12.71
C THR A 6 -11.56 -0.15 11.94
N THR A 7 -12.10 0.88 11.31
CA THR A 7 -11.35 1.91 10.58
C THR A 7 -10.44 2.75 11.48
N ASP A 8 -10.84 3.05 12.73
CA ASP A 8 -10.00 3.73 13.73
C ASP A 8 -8.77 2.89 14.12
N LYS A 9 -8.92 1.56 14.15
CA LYS A 9 -7.84 0.61 14.50
C LYS A 9 -6.86 0.43 13.33
N VAL A 10 -7.36 0.39 12.10
CA VAL A 10 -6.53 0.36 10.88
C VAL A 10 -5.66 1.63 10.77
N ALA A 11 -6.23 2.80 11.08
CA ALA A 11 -5.46 4.04 11.21
C ALA A 11 -4.28 3.94 12.19
N LYS A 12 -4.48 3.26 13.31
CA LYS A 12 -3.49 3.14 14.38
C LYS A 12 -2.26 2.32 13.94
N ILE A 13 -2.43 1.42 12.97
CA ILE A 13 -1.33 0.69 12.32
C ILE A 13 -0.57 1.61 11.37
N GLY A 14 -1.25 2.56 10.71
CA GLY A 14 -0.61 3.53 9.81
C GLY A 14 0.01 4.76 10.48
N GLY A 15 -0.40 5.10 11.70
CA GLY A 15 0.08 6.26 12.45
C GLY A 15 1.03 5.97 13.62
N GLY A 16 1.31 4.70 13.93
CA GLY A 16 2.12 4.28 15.08
C GLY A 16 3.16 3.22 14.71
N ALA A 17 4.19 3.07 15.53
CA ALA A 17 5.44 2.33 15.27
C ALA A 17 5.31 0.79 15.06
N ALA A 18 4.16 0.25 14.66
CA ALA A 18 3.82 -1.16 14.72
C ALA A 18 3.43 -1.79 13.36
N ALA A 19 3.96 -1.29 12.23
CA ALA A 19 3.72 -1.88 10.91
C ALA A 19 4.96 -2.58 10.30
N ILE A 20 6.04 -2.75 11.08
CA ILE A 20 7.41 -3.01 10.59
C ILE A 20 7.65 -4.48 10.18
N GLY A 21 6.77 -5.44 10.48
CA GLY A 21 7.14 -6.86 10.46
C GLY A 21 6.69 -7.70 9.25
N ILE A 22 5.60 -7.33 8.55
CA ILE A 22 4.92 -8.27 7.65
C ILE A 22 5.77 -8.66 6.44
N LEU A 23 6.29 -7.66 5.74
CA LEU A 23 6.95 -7.87 4.46
C LEU A 23 8.22 -8.71 4.62
N SER A 24 8.93 -8.54 5.74
CA SER A 24 10.12 -9.33 6.04
C SER A 24 9.81 -10.81 6.37
N MET A 25 8.62 -11.10 6.91
CA MET A 25 8.19 -12.46 7.25
C MET A 25 7.53 -13.19 6.08
N ILE A 26 6.76 -12.49 5.26
CA ILE A 26 6.14 -13.03 4.03
C ILE A 26 7.19 -13.37 2.99
N PHE A 27 8.10 -12.42 2.69
CA PHE A 27 9.03 -12.57 1.58
C PHE A 27 10.31 -13.31 1.95
N GLY A 28 10.47 -13.69 3.22
CA GLY A 28 11.63 -14.38 3.72
C GLY A 28 12.93 -13.59 3.51
N ARG A 29 14.00 -14.10 4.11
CA ARG A 29 15.36 -13.52 4.09
C ARG A 29 16.02 -13.50 2.69
N ASN A 30 15.26 -13.81 1.64
CA ASN A 30 15.68 -13.90 0.25
C ASN A 30 15.10 -12.81 -0.65
N GLY A 31 14.16 -11.99 -0.15
CA GLY A 31 13.79 -10.74 -0.81
C GLY A 31 14.97 -9.78 -0.80
N GLY A 32 15.41 -9.32 -1.97
CA GLY A 32 16.58 -8.45 -2.13
C GLY A 32 16.58 -7.22 -1.21
N SER A 33 17.73 -6.56 -1.10
CA SER A 33 18.01 -5.43 -0.18
C SER A 33 17.00 -4.27 -0.16
N SER A 34 16.07 -4.21 -1.12
CA SER A 34 14.98 -3.26 -1.21
C SER A 34 13.89 -3.49 -0.15
N LEU A 35 13.56 -4.75 0.18
CA LEU A 35 12.46 -5.07 1.11
C LEU A 35 12.76 -4.73 2.58
N ALA A 36 14.04 -4.72 2.98
CA ALA A 36 14.45 -4.33 4.34
C ALA A 36 14.25 -2.82 4.62
N LYS A 37 14.11 -1.99 3.58
CA LYS A 37 13.92 -0.54 3.71
C LYS A 37 12.44 -0.14 3.70
N LEU A 38 11.57 -1.05 3.27
CA LEU A 38 10.16 -0.83 2.95
C LEU A 38 9.23 -1.47 3.98
N GLY A 39 9.64 -1.47 5.25
CA GLY A 39 8.89 -2.12 6.32
C GLY A 39 7.73 -1.31 6.87
N SER A 40 7.59 -0.01 6.60
CA SER A 40 6.56 0.82 7.24
C SER A 40 5.80 1.72 6.26
N LEU A 41 4.54 2.02 6.57
CA LEU A 41 3.71 2.95 5.80
C LEU A 41 4.34 4.35 5.71
N ALA A 42 5.10 4.77 6.73
CA ALA A 42 5.89 6.01 6.70
C ALA A 42 7.02 5.96 5.66
N ALA A 43 7.70 4.82 5.51
CA ALA A 43 8.71 4.63 4.46
C ALA A 43 8.07 4.70 3.06
N ILE A 44 6.90 4.07 2.88
CA ILE A 44 6.13 4.14 1.62
C ILE A 44 5.74 5.60 1.30
N GLY A 45 5.23 6.36 2.29
CA GLY A 45 4.89 7.77 2.10
C GLY A 45 6.08 8.63 1.67
N SER A 46 7.22 8.48 2.34
CA SER A 46 8.44 9.25 2.00
C SER A 46 9.00 8.89 0.62
N LEU A 47 8.97 7.61 0.21
CA LEU A 47 9.44 7.21 -1.11
C LEU A 47 8.49 7.64 -2.22
N ALA A 48 7.18 7.53 -1.99
CA ALA A 48 6.16 8.04 -2.91
C ALA A 48 6.33 9.56 -3.11
N TYR A 49 6.60 10.31 -2.04
CA TYR A 49 6.89 11.74 -2.14
C TYR A 49 8.16 12.02 -2.96
N GLN A 50 9.26 11.30 -2.69
CA GLN A 50 10.51 11.48 -3.44
C GLN A 50 10.36 11.15 -4.93
N ALA A 51 9.65 10.07 -5.26
CA ALA A 51 9.35 9.70 -6.64
C ALA A 51 8.51 10.77 -7.33
N TYR A 52 7.45 11.24 -6.66
CA TYR A 52 6.59 12.29 -7.18
C TYR A 52 7.34 13.63 -7.35
N GLN A 53 8.25 13.97 -6.44
CA GLN A 53 9.07 15.16 -6.54
C GLN A 53 10.00 15.11 -7.76
N LYS A 54 10.65 13.97 -8.03
CA LYS A 54 11.46 13.76 -9.24
C LYS A 54 10.63 13.82 -10.50
N TYR A 55 9.44 13.22 -10.47
CA TYR A 55 8.47 13.30 -11.56
C TYR A 55 8.08 14.74 -11.89
N GLN A 56 7.75 15.54 -10.87
CA GLN A 56 7.47 16.98 -11.03
C GLN A 56 8.66 17.75 -11.61
N GLN A 57 9.90 17.45 -11.19
CA GLN A 57 11.08 18.13 -11.73
C GLN A 57 11.26 17.88 -13.23
N ASN A 58 10.84 16.71 -13.72
CA ASN A 58 10.88 16.37 -15.13
C ASN A 58 9.62 16.81 -15.91
N GLN A 59 8.59 17.32 -15.23
CA GLN A 59 7.35 17.79 -15.86
C GLN A 59 7.10 19.28 -15.69
N THR A 60 6.95 19.98 -16.81
CA THR A 60 6.69 21.42 -16.85
C THR A 60 5.28 21.83 -16.39
N GLN A 61 4.38 20.88 -16.11
CA GLN A 61 2.95 21.13 -15.79
C GLN A 61 2.41 20.34 -14.57
N ALA A 62 3.26 19.67 -13.80
CA ALA A 62 2.77 18.91 -12.66
C ALA A 62 2.35 19.84 -11.50
N ALA A 63 1.21 19.53 -10.87
CA ALA A 63 0.70 20.32 -9.75
C ALA A 63 1.65 20.19 -8.53
N PRO A 64 1.98 21.30 -7.83
CA PRO A 64 2.80 21.22 -6.64
C PRO A 64 2.03 20.51 -5.53
N VAL A 65 2.47 19.29 -5.21
CA VAL A 65 2.03 18.56 -4.01
C VAL A 65 3.09 18.64 -2.92
N SER A 66 2.66 19.06 -1.73
CA SER A 66 3.47 19.11 -0.52
C SER A 66 3.70 17.73 0.08
N GLU A 67 4.79 17.55 0.83
CA GLU A 67 5.09 16.34 1.60
C GLU A 67 3.96 15.95 2.57
N GLU A 68 3.23 16.95 3.10
CA GLU A 68 2.08 16.75 3.99
C GLU A 68 0.95 15.92 3.35
N ASN A 69 0.82 15.95 2.02
CA ASN A 69 -0.16 15.13 1.30
C ASN A 69 0.25 13.65 1.24
N PHE A 70 1.54 13.36 1.40
CA PHE A 70 2.11 12.02 1.50
C PHE A 70 2.33 11.60 2.95
N ALA A 71 2.04 12.46 3.92
CA ALA A 71 2.05 12.11 5.32
C ALA A 71 0.70 11.48 5.69
N VAL A 72 0.77 10.37 6.42
CA VAL A 72 -0.39 9.79 7.10
C VAL A 72 -0.62 10.63 8.37
N THR A 73 -1.47 11.66 8.29
CA THR A 73 -1.86 12.50 9.43
C THR A 73 -3.06 11.88 10.14
N GLU A 74 -3.34 12.25 11.39
CA GLU A 74 -4.46 11.67 12.14
C GLU A 74 -5.83 11.84 11.43
N GLN A 75 -6.00 12.89 10.61
CA GLN A 75 -7.25 13.15 9.87
C GLN A 75 -7.45 12.24 8.66
N ASN A 76 -6.37 11.82 7.98
CA ASN A 76 -6.41 10.97 6.80
C ASN A 76 -5.89 9.55 7.07
N ALA A 77 -5.38 9.27 8.27
CA ALA A 77 -4.82 7.98 8.66
C ALA A 77 -5.80 6.84 8.45
N GLN A 78 -7.08 7.08 8.73
CA GLN A 78 -8.12 6.07 8.72
C GLN A 78 -8.41 5.60 7.30
N ALA A 79 -8.79 6.53 6.42
CA ALA A 79 -9.09 6.23 5.03
C ALA A 79 -7.85 5.76 4.26
N SER A 80 -6.71 6.42 4.45
CA SER A 80 -5.47 6.11 3.73
C SER A 80 -4.92 4.73 4.11
N SER A 81 -4.86 4.41 5.41
CA SER A 81 -4.35 3.11 5.85
C SER A 81 -5.26 1.97 5.42
N GLN A 82 -6.58 2.19 5.42
CA GLN A 82 -7.54 1.18 4.98
C GLN A 82 -7.40 0.87 3.49
N VAL A 83 -7.35 1.87 2.62
CA VAL A 83 -7.24 1.65 1.17
C VAL A 83 -5.86 1.08 0.80
N ILE A 84 -4.79 1.50 1.48
CA ILE A 84 -3.45 0.95 1.28
C ILE A 84 -3.43 -0.54 1.65
N LEU A 85 -4.00 -0.91 2.80
CA LEU A 85 -4.04 -2.30 3.23
C LEU A 85 -4.92 -3.17 2.32
N GLN A 86 -6.04 -2.64 1.84
CA GLN A 86 -6.86 -3.32 0.83
C GLN A 86 -6.10 -3.56 -0.47
N ALA A 87 -5.32 -2.59 -0.93
CA ALA A 87 -4.50 -2.73 -2.13
C ALA A 87 -3.39 -3.76 -1.96
N MET A 88 -2.73 -3.80 -0.79
CA MET A 88 -1.76 -4.83 -0.47
C MET A 88 -2.37 -6.24 -0.48
N ILE A 89 -3.55 -6.41 0.12
CA ILE A 89 -4.26 -7.70 0.14
C ILE A 89 -4.71 -8.09 -1.28
N ALA A 90 -5.22 -7.14 -2.06
CA ALA A 90 -5.61 -7.39 -3.46
C ALA A 90 -4.42 -7.76 -4.35
N ALA A 91 -3.27 -7.12 -4.14
CA ALA A 91 -2.01 -7.45 -4.81
C ALA A 91 -1.57 -8.88 -4.45
N ALA A 92 -1.53 -9.22 -3.16
CA ALA A 92 -1.20 -10.55 -2.67
C ALA A 92 -2.18 -11.64 -3.16
N ALA A 93 -3.42 -11.30 -3.43
CA ALA A 93 -4.42 -12.23 -3.97
C ALA A 93 -4.43 -12.31 -5.50
N SER A 94 -3.61 -11.52 -6.19
CA SER A 94 -3.65 -11.43 -7.67
C SER A 94 -2.96 -12.61 -8.35
N ASP A 95 -1.92 -13.19 -7.73
CA ASP A 95 -1.22 -14.37 -8.25
C ASP A 95 -2.03 -15.67 -8.03
N GLY A 96 -2.87 -15.70 -6.99
CA GLY A 96 -3.73 -16.80 -6.62
C GLY A 96 -4.35 -16.63 -5.23
N ALA A 97 -4.30 -17.69 -4.42
CA ALA A 97 -4.79 -17.64 -3.05
C ALA A 97 -3.65 -17.23 -2.13
N ILE A 98 -3.91 -16.24 -1.27
CA ILE A 98 -3.02 -15.87 -0.17
C ILE A 98 -2.71 -17.14 0.62
N SER A 99 -1.43 -17.51 0.68
CA SER A 99 -0.97 -18.68 1.40
C SER A 99 -1.23 -18.54 2.90
N GLU A 100 -1.31 -19.67 3.61
CA GLU A 100 -1.50 -19.64 5.07
C GLU A 100 -0.35 -18.90 5.79
N GLN A 101 0.86 -18.92 5.20
CA GLN A 101 2.03 -18.20 5.72
C GLN A 101 1.86 -16.68 5.57
N GLU A 102 1.39 -16.23 4.40
CA GLU A 102 1.07 -14.82 4.15
C GLU A 102 -0.07 -14.34 5.04
N LYS A 103 -1.12 -15.15 5.16
CA LYS A 103 -2.24 -14.89 6.05
C LYS A 103 -1.78 -14.68 7.50
N GLN A 104 -0.97 -15.60 8.03
CA GLN A 104 -0.48 -15.51 9.40
C GLN A 104 0.43 -14.30 9.61
N ALA A 105 1.26 -13.95 8.63
CA ALA A 105 2.09 -12.77 8.73
C ALA A 105 1.24 -11.49 8.80
N ILE A 106 0.26 -11.33 7.88
CA ILE A 106 -0.62 -10.14 7.86
C ILE A 106 -1.46 -10.05 9.14
N LEU A 107 -1.99 -11.17 9.64
CA LEU A 107 -2.71 -11.21 10.92
C LEU A 107 -1.80 -10.91 12.11
N GLY A 108 -0.51 -11.24 12.03
CA GLY A 108 0.47 -10.96 13.08
C GLY A 108 0.62 -9.47 13.40
N GLU A 109 0.56 -8.58 12.40
CA GLU A 109 0.62 -7.13 12.65
C GLU A 109 -0.67 -6.55 13.22
N ALA A 110 -1.81 -7.19 12.93
CA ALA A 110 -3.07 -6.80 13.55
C ALA A 110 -3.10 -7.06 15.07
N GLY A 111 -2.12 -7.82 15.56
CA GLY A 111 -1.85 -8.00 16.97
C GLY A 111 -2.87 -8.92 17.64
N GLN A 112 -3.55 -8.40 18.67
CA GLN A 112 -4.58 -9.14 19.41
C GLN A 112 -5.96 -8.49 19.21
N ASP A 113 -6.14 -7.71 18.15
CA ASP A 113 -7.39 -7.01 17.90
C ASP A 113 -8.34 -7.88 17.08
N PRO A 114 -9.38 -8.48 17.71
CA PRO A 114 -10.24 -9.46 17.04
C PRO A 114 -11.09 -8.85 15.91
N GLU A 115 -11.41 -7.56 15.99
CA GLU A 115 -12.21 -6.88 14.97
C GLU A 115 -11.39 -6.63 13.70
N LEU A 116 -10.13 -6.25 13.90
CA LEU A 116 -9.19 -6.06 12.81
C LEU A 116 -8.82 -7.40 12.15
N HIS A 117 -8.63 -8.46 12.95
CA HIS A 117 -8.40 -9.81 12.42
C HIS A 117 -9.55 -10.24 11.51
N GLN A 118 -10.79 -10.08 11.97
CA GLN A 118 -11.96 -10.44 11.18
C GLN A 118 -12.06 -9.64 9.88
N TRP A 119 -11.73 -8.34 9.92
CA TRP A 119 -11.72 -7.51 8.72
C TRP A 119 -10.64 -7.94 7.73
N ILE A 120 -9.43 -8.26 8.20
CA ILE A 120 -8.34 -8.77 7.36
C ILE A 120 -8.75 -10.10 6.73
N GLU A 121 -9.34 -11.02 7.51
CA GLU A 121 -9.81 -12.30 6.98
C GLU A 121 -10.90 -12.14 5.92
N GLN A 122 -11.83 -11.20 6.11
CA GLN A 122 -12.83 -10.86 5.10
C GLN A 122 -12.19 -10.25 3.85
N ALA A 123 -11.23 -9.34 4.01
CA ALA A 123 -10.51 -8.72 2.91
C ALA A 123 -9.67 -9.75 2.13
N MET A 124 -9.15 -10.79 2.78
CA MET A 124 -8.45 -11.89 2.11
C MET A 124 -9.42 -12.83 1.38
N TYR A 125 -10.59 -13.10 1.97
CA TYR A 125 -11.60 -13.95 1.37
C TYR A 125 -12.25 -13.29 0.14
N GLN A 126 -12.47 -11.98 0.22
CA GLN A 126 -13.03 -11.18 -0.86
C GLN A 126 -12.17 -9.92 -1.09
N PRO A 127 -11.05 -10.06 -1.81
CA PRO A 127 -10.15 -8.94 -2.10
C PRO A 127 -10.86 -7.80 -2.82
N ALA A 128 -10.47 -6.57 -2.50
CA ALA A 128 -10.98 -5.39 -3.18
C ALA A 128 -10.58 -5.41 -4.66
N THR A 129 -11.52 -5.05 -5.53
CA THR A 129 -11.23 -4.84 -6.95
C THR A 129 -10.43 -3.56 -7.14
N VAL A 130 -9.66 -3.50 -8.23
CA VAL A 130 -8.91 -2.31 -8.65
C VAL A 130 -9.81 -1.06 -8.68
N GLN A 131 -11.04 -1.20 -9.18
CA GLN A 131 -12.00 -0.10 -9.28
C GLN A 131 -12.49 0.36 -7.91
N GLN A 132 -12.68 -0.57 -6.95
CA GLN A 132 -13.04 -0.21 -5.57
C GLN A 132 -11.90 0.50 -4.84
N ILE A 133 -10.65 0.11 -5.10
CA ILE A 133 -9.47 0.78 -4.55
C ILE A 133 -9.39 2.19 -5.15
N ALA A 134 -9.44 2.33 -6.47
CA ALA A 134 -9.39 3.62 -7.15
C ALA A 134 -10.52 4.57 -6.71
N ALA A 135 -11.74 4.06 -6.55
CA ALA A 135 -12.87 4.85 -6.06
C ALA A 135 -12.66 5.38 -4.63
N GLN A 136 -11.99 4.62 -3.76
CA GLN A 136 -11.65 5.05 -2.40
C GLN A 136 -10.51 6.07 -2.38
N VAL A 137 -9.54 5.94 -3.29
CA VAL A 137 -8.46 6.93 -3.44
C VAL A 137 -9.00 8.26 -3.96
N GLY A 138 -9.92 8.21 -4.93
CA GLY A 138 -10.49 9.39 -5.54
C GLY A 138 -9.43 10.25 -6.24
N ASN A 139 -9.63 11.57 -6.24
CA ASN A 139 -8.76 12.52 -6.94
C ASN A 139 -7.55 12.95 -6.09
N ASN A 140 -6.85 11.99 -5.48
CA ASN A 140 -5.70 12.23 -4.61
C ASN A 140 -4.43 11.56 -5.19
N PRO A 141 -3.57 12.31 -5.90
CA PRO A 141 -2.38 11.75 -6.53
C PRO A 141 -1.33 11.25 -5.52
N ALA A 142 -1.28 11.84 -4.32
CA ALA A 142 -0.36 11.40 -3.28
C ALA A 142 -0.77 10.03 -2.73
N LEU A 143 -2.06 9.85 -2.42
CA LEU A 143 -2.60 8.58 -1.97
C LEU A 143 -2.54 7.52 -3.08
N ALA A 144 -2.80 7.89 -4.34
CA ALA A 144 -2.64 7.00 -5.48
C ALA A 144 -1.21 6.45 -5.59
N ALA A 145 -0.21 7.32 -5.49
CA ALA A 145 1.20 6.91 -5.50
C ALA A 145 1.54 5.97 -4.33
N GLN A 146 1.04 6.25 -3.13
CA GLN A 146 1.24 5.38 -1.96
C GLN A 146 0.59 4.00 -2.13
N VAL A 147 -0.65 3.96 -2.62
CA VAL A 147 -1.42 2.73 -2.86
C VAL A 147 -0.73 1.86 -3.90
N TYR A 148 -0.30 2.45 -5.02
CA TYR A 148 0.46 1.74 -6.04
C TYR A 148 1.78 1.19 -5.48
N LEU A 149 2.54 2.03 -4.77
CA LEU A 149 3.82 1.61 -4.19
C LEU A 149 3.63 0.47 -3.19
N ALA A 150 2.64 0.57 -2.31
CA ALA A 150 2.33 -0.49 -1.35
C ALA A 150 1.99 -1.82 -2.03
N ALA A 151 1.14 -1.78 -3.08
CA ALA A 151 0.83 -2.96 -3.89
C ALA A 151 2.08 -3.52 -4.59
N ARG A 152 2.91 -2.66 -5.18
CA ARG A 152 4.14 -3.05 -5.89
C ARG A 152 5.16 -3.74 -4.99
N VAL A 153 5.28 -3.32 -3.74
CA VAL A 153 6.18 -3.92 -2.75
C VAL A 153 5.70 -5.31 -2.33
N VAL A 154 4.38 -5.54 -2.31
CA VAL A 154 3.82 -6.88 -2.11
C VAL A 154 4.11 -7.78 -3.31
N CYS A 155 4.12 -7.27 -4.53
CA CYS A 155 4.46 -8.08 -5.72
C CYS A 155 5.99 -8.23 -5.89
N ALA A 156 6.67 -8.95 -4.99
CA ALA A 156 8.14 -9.01 -4.96
C ALA A 156 8.76 -9.67 -6.22
N ASP A 157 8.30 -10.86 -6.60
CA ASP A 157 8.72 -11.57 -7.82
C ASP A 157 7.56 -11.57 -8.80
N LEU A 158 7.56 -10.60 -9.73
CA LEU A 158 6.43 -10.28 -10.59
C LEU A 158 5.99 -11.49 -11.43
N ALA A 159 4.94 -12.15 -10.96
CA ALA A 159 4.18 -13.09 -11.76
C ALA A 159 3.38 -12.36 -12.83
N ARG A 160 3.07 -13.04 -13.94
CA ARG A 160 2.29 -12.45 -15.04
C ARG A 160 0.98 -11.80 -14.58
N LYS A 161 0.31 -12.38 -13.58
CA LYS A 161 -0.94 -11.84 -13.04
C LYS A 161 -0.74 -10.57 -12.21
N GLU A 162 0.35 -10.49 -11.45
CA GLU A 162 0.70 -9.30 -10.66
C GLU A 162 1.06 -8.13 -11.57
N ILE A 163 1.75 -8.39 -12.69
CA ILE A 163 2.03 -7.36 -13.71
C ILE A 163 0.72 -6.78 -14.26
N VAL A 164 -0.24 -7.65 -14.60
CA VAL A 164 -1.56 -7.21 -15.09
C VAL A 164 -2.30 -6.43 -14.01
N PHE A 165 -2.32 -6.93 -12.77
CA PHE A 165 -2.94 -6.24 -11.65
C PHE A 165 -2.35 -4.84 -11.41
N LEU A 166 -1.02 -4.70 -11.42
CA LEU A 166 -0.34 -3.42 -11.22
C LEU A 166 -0.59 -2.46 -12.38
N ALA A 167 -0.64 -2.95 -13.62
CA ALA A 167 -0.99 -2.15 -14.78
C ALA A 167 -2.43 -1.62 -14.68
N ASP A 168 -3.39 -2.50 -14.38
CA ASP A 168 -4.80 -2.13 -14.18
C ASP A 168 -4.93 -1.14 -13.00
N LEU A 169 -4.17 -1.35 -11.93
CA LEU A 169 -4.16 -0.48 -10.76
C LEU A 169 -3.62 0.92 -11.10
N ALA A 170 -2.51 1.01 -11.82
CA ALA A 170 -1.93 2.29 -12.24
C ALA A 170 -2.91 3.07 -13.14
N GLU A 171 -3.54 2.40 -14.09
CA GLU A 171 -4.54 3.00 -14.98
C GLU A 171 -5.74 3.52 -14.19
N ALA A 172 -6.30 2.70 -13.30
CA ALA A 172 -7.47 3.09 -12.51
C ALA A 172 -7.18 4.23 -11.52
N LEU A 173 -5.95 4.32 -11.02
CA LEU A 173 -5.48 5.40 -10.16
C LEU A 173 -5.12 6.68 -10.94
N GLY A 174 -5.12 6.63 -12.28
CA GLY A 174 -4.74 7.75 -13.12
C GLY A 174 -3.26 8.14 -12.97
N LEU A 175 -2.38 7.16 -12.72
CA LEU A 175 -0.95 7.39 -12.63
C LEU A 175 -0.33 7.38 -14.02
N ASP A 176 0.42 8.43 -14.34
CA ASP A 176 1.19 8.49 -15.58
C ASP A 176 2.33 7.46 -15.56
N ASP A 177 2.64 6.86 -16.72
CA ASP A 177 3.70 5.85 -16.86
C ASP A 177 5.05 6.33 -16.32
N ALA A 178 5.38 7.61 -16.54
CA ALA A 178 6.63 8.20 -16.04
C ALA A 178 6.64 8.34 -14.51
N LEU A 179 5.49 8.55 -13.87
CA LEU A 179 5.39 8.55 -12.41
C LEU A 179 5.51 7.12 -11.86
N VAL A 180 4.88 6.15 -12.50
CA VAL A 180 5.01 4.73 -12.17
C VAL A 180 6.47 4.29 -12.20
N GLU A 181 7.19 4.63 -13.27
CA GLU A 181 8.61 4.32 -13.40
C GLU A 181 9.45 4.94 -12.26
N GLN A 182 9.17 6.20 -11.88
CA GLN A 182 9.86 6.83 -10.74
C GLN A 182 9.54 6.14 -9.40
N LEU A 183 8.31 5.68 -9.21
CA LEU A 183 7.89 4.96 -8.01
C LEU A 183 8.63 3.62 -7.88
N GLU A 184 8.71 2.85 -8.97
CA GLU A 184 9.44 1.58 -9.01
C GLU A 184 10.94 1.79 -8.77
N GLN A 185 11.55 2.78 -9.44
CA GLN A 185 12.97 3.12 -9.25
C GLN A 185 13.28 3.47 -7.79
N GLN A 186 12.42 4.23 -7.10
CA GLN A 186 12.64 4.56 -5.69
C GLN A 186 12.42 3.39 -4.73
N ALA A 187 11.51 2.46 -5.06
CA ALA A 187 11.39 1.20 -4.33
C ALA A 187 12.55 0.23 -4.63
N GLY A 188 13.36 0.51 -5.65
CA GLY A 188 14.52 -0.30 -6.02
C GLY A 188 14.15 -1.55 -6.80
N PHE A 189 13.16 -1.42 -7.69
CA PHE A 189 12.77 -2.42 -8.69
C PHE A 189 13.23 -2.01 -10.08
#